data_AF-A0A455UGQ5-F1
#
_entry.id   AF-A0A455UGQ5-F1
#
_cell.length_a   1.000
_cell.length_b   1.000
_cell.length_c   1.000
_cell.angle_alpha   90.00
_cell.angle_beta   90.00
_cell.angle_gamma   90.00
#
_symmetry.space_group_name_H-M   'P 1'
#
loop_
_entity.id
_entity.type
_entity.pdbx_description
1 polymer ?
#
loop_
_entity_poly.entity_id
_entity_poly.type
_entity_poly.pdbx_seq_one_letter_code
_entity_poly.pdbx_strand_id
1 'polypeptide(L)'
;MLQAVDDMPMNIGFLGKGNASLPESLELQLQAGAMGLKLHEDWGTTPASINNCLNVADAYDVQVAIHTDTLNESGFVEDTLAAFKERCIHTTTPKAQAAATRRIFSPPAQKPMYCRRPPIRRGPIRSTLSTNTSTC
;
A
#
# COMPACT_ATOMS: atom_id res chain seq x y z
N MET A 1 18.27 1.73 -7.94
CA MET A 1 18.00 1.10 -6.64
C MET A 1 18.05 -0.42 -6.73
N LEU A 2 17.26 -1.05 -7.61
CA LEU A 2 17.26 -2.51 -7.79
C LEU A 2 18.67 -3.10 -8.01
N GLN A 3 19.39 -2.64 -9.02
CA GLN A 3 20.78 -3.08 -9.30
C GLN A 3 21.75 -2.86 -8.13
N ALA A 4 21.52 -1.87 -7.27
CA ALA A 4 22.43 -1.56 -6.16
C ALA A 4 22.29 -2.54 -4.99
N VAL A 5 21.23 -3.36 -4.98
CA VAL A 5 20.94 -4.30 -3.90
C VAL A 5 21.02 -5.77 -4.35
N ASP A 6 21.41 -6.05 -5.61
CA ASP A 6 21.50 -7.41 -6.16
C ASP A 6 22.46 -8.31 -5.36
N ASP A 7 23.55 -7.74 -4.85
CA ASP A 7 24.56 -8.49 -4.09
C ASP A 7 24.27 -8.55 -2.57
N MET A 8 23.15 -7.97 -2.10
CA MET A 8 22.80 -8.00 -0.69
C MET A 8 22.13 -9.33 -0.33
N PRO A 9 22.57 -10.04 0.73
CA PRO A 9 21.98 -11.30 1.14
C PRO A 9 20.67 -11.10 1.93
N MET A 10 19.77 -10.24 1.44
CA MET A 10 18.50 -9.88 2.07
C MET A 10 17.41 -9.72 1.01
N ASN A 11 16.19 -10.13 1.35
CA ASN A 11 15.02 -9.84 0.51
C ASN A 11 14.66 -8.36 0.64
N ILE A 12 14.82 -7.60 -0.45
CA ILE A 12 14.60 -6.16 -0.45
C ILE A 12 13.45 -5.81 -1.39
N GLY A 13 12.61 -4.91 -0.91
CA GLY A 13 11.67 -4.21 -1.76
C GLY A 13 11.44 -2.71 -1.63
N PHE A 14 11.17 -2.09 -2.77
CA PHE A 14 11.11 -0.63 -2.88
C PHE A 14 9.67 -0.17 -2.97
N LEU A 15 9.34 0.84 -2.16
CA LEU A 15 8.09 1.56 -2.27
C LEU A 15 8.31 2.79 -3.15
N GLY A 16 7.46 2.96 -4.16
CA GLY A 16 7.38 4.18 -4.94
C GLY A 16 6.67 5.30 -4.20
N LYS A 17 6.73 6.51 -4.74
CA LYS A 17 5.94 7.65 -4.28
C LYS A 17 4.48 7.48 -4.71
N GLY A 18 3.56 7.43 -3.75
CA GLY A 18 2.12 7.27 -3.97
C GLY A 18 1.34 8.58 -4.10
N ASN A 19 1.95 9.73 -3.76
CA ASN A 19 1.30 11.03 -3.83
C ASN A 19 1.28 11.55 -5.27
N ALA A 20 0.20 11.25 -5.98
CA ALA A 20 -0.16 11.85 -7.26
C ALA A 20 -1.69 11.88 -7.38
N SER A 21 -2.23 12.89 -8.07
CA SER A 21 -3.68 12.98 -8.36
C SER A 21 -4.06 12.37 -9.70
N LEU A 22 -3.09 11.96 -10.52
CA LEU A 22 -3.27 11.23 -11.77
C LEU A 22 -2.59 9.86 -11.70
N PRO A 23 -3.15 8.82 -12.33
CA PRO A 23 -2.69 7.43 -12.15
C PRO A 23 -1.37 7.14 -12.89
N GLU A 24 -1.13 7.73 -14.05
CA GLU A 24 -0.02 7.41 -14.96
C GLU A 24 1.35 7.39 -14.25
N SER A 25 1.64 8.43 -13.46
CA SER A 25 2.92 8.53 -12.73
C SER A 25 3.12 7.43 -11.67
N LEU A 26 2.03 6.85 -11.14
CA LEU A 26 2.07 5.77 -10.17
C LEU A 26 2.29 4.43 -10.89
N GLU A 27 1.59 4.23 -12.00
CA GLU A 27 1.69 3.03 -12.83
C GLU A 27 3.11 2.84 -13.37
N LEU A 28 3.75 3.91 -13.83
CA LEU A 28 5.13 3.87 -14.32
C LEU A 28 6.13 3.41 -13.23
N GLN A 29 5.92 3.82 -11.98
CA GLN A 29 6.79 3.38 -10.87
C GLN A 29 6.61 1.89 -10.55
N LEU A 30 5.38 1.38 -10.62
CA LEU A 30 5.09 -0.04 -10.43
C LEU A 30 5.69 -0.88 -11.57
N GLN A 31 5.53 -0.42 -12.82
CA GLN A 31 6.14 -1.07 -13.99
C GLN A 31 7.67 -1.06 -13.93
N ALA A 32 8.27 -0.03 -13.32
CA ALA A 32 9.72 0.04 -13.10
C ALA A 32 10.22 -0.88 -11.97
N GLY A 33 9.33 -1.56 -11.23
CA GLY A 33 9.68 -2.56 -10.21
C GLY A 33 9.44 -2.15 -8.76
N ALA A 34 8.67 -1.09 -8.50
CA ALA A 34 8.20 -0.81 -7.14
C ALA A 34 7.18 -1.88 -6.69
N MET A 35 7.34 -2.42 -5.49
CA MET A 35 6.45 -3.46 -4.93
C MET A 35 5.19 -2.90 -4.24
N GLY A 36 5.13 -1.58 -4.11
CA GLY A 36 4.06 -0.87 -3.42
C GLY A 36 4.27 0.63 -3.46
N LEU A 37 3.34 1.37 -2.88
CA LEU A 37 3.34 2.83 -2.89
C LEU A 37 3.32 3.39 -1.47
N LYS A 38 4.02 4.51 -1.27
CA LYS A 38 4.03 5.26 -0.02
C LYS A 38 3.34 6.61 -0.21
N LEU A 39 2.26 6.82 0.53
CA LEU A 39 1.67 8.14 0.74
C LEU A 39 2.38 8.81 1.93
N HIS A 40 2.85 10.04 1.76
CA HIS A 40 3.51 10.81 2.80
C HIS A 40 3.05 12.28 2.79
N GLU A 41 2.84 12.86 3.97
CA GLU A 41 2.28 14.20 4.11
C GLU A 41 3.18 15.28 3.49
N ASP A 42 4.50 15.13 3.59
CA ASP A 42 5.50 15.99 2.94
C ASP A 42 5.31 16.11 1.41
N TRP A 43 4.60 15.17 0.80
CA TRP A 43 4.24 15.18 -0.62
C TRP A 43 2.77 15.49 -0.89
N GLY A 44 1.99 15.83 0.14
CA GLY A 44 0.55 16.09 0.09
C GLY A 44 -0.29 14.82 0.17
N THR A 45 -0.62 14.35 1.38
CA THR A 45 -1.52 13.19 1.60
C THR A 45 -2.98 13.64 1.60
N THR A 46 -3.43 14.22 0.49
CA THR A 46 -4.81 14.69 0.33
C THR A 46 -5.78 13.55 0.03
N PRO A 47 -7.09 13.69 0.27
CA PRO A 47 -8.11 12.71 -0.11
C PRO A 47 -8.07 12.31 -1.60
N ALA A 48 -7.73 13.26 -2.48
CA ALA A 48 -7.59 12.99 -3.91
C ALA A 48 -6.40 12.06 -4.21
N SER A 49 -5.25 12.33 -3.60
CA SER A 49 -4.05 11.49 -3.74
C SER A 49 -4.25 10.10 -3.13
N ILE A 50 -4.92 10.02 -1.97
CA ILE A 50 -5.29 8.75 -1.33
C ILE A 50 -6.18 7.93 -2.27
N ASN A 51 -7.23 8.53 -2.82
CA ASN A 51 -8.19 7.83 -3.67
C ASN A 51 -7.54 7.32 -4.97
N ASN A 52 -6.72 8.14 -5.61
CA ASN A 52 -6.00 7.76 -6.83
C ASN A 52 -4.98 6.63 -6.55
N CYS A 53 -4.18 6.77 -5.49
CA CYS A 53 -3.19 5.75 -5.11
C CYS A 53 -3.83 4.40 -4.81
N LEU A 54 -4.96 4.39 -4.11
CA LEU A 54 -5.68 3.15 -3.80
C LEU A 54 -6.32 2.52 -5.05
N ASN A 55 -6.83 3.31 -6.00
CA ASN A 55 -7.33 2.77 -7.27
C ASN A 55 -6.22 2.05 -8.06
N VAL A 56 -5.03 2.66 -8.15
CA VAL A 56 -3.88 2.05 -8.82
C VAL A 56 -3.39 0.82 -8.05
N ALA A 57 -3.37 0.88 -6.72
CA ALA A 57 -2.96 -0.25 -5.89
C ALA A 57 -3.88 -1.46 -6.04
N ASP A 58 -5.20 -1.26 -6.13
CA ASP A 58 -6.18 -2.31 -6.38
C ASP A 58 -5.99 -2.91 -7.79
N ALA A 59 -5.68 -2.09 -8.80
CA ALA A 59 -5.47 -2.54 -10.18
C ALA A 59 -4.19 -3.40 -10.36
N TYR A 60 -3.14 -3.09 -9.60
CA TYR A 60 -1.84 -3.78 -9.68
C TYR A 60 -1.62 -4.83 -8.57
N ASP A 61 -2.60 -4.99 -7.66
CA ASP A 61 -2.52 -5.84 -6.46
C ASP A 61 -1.26 -5.58 -5.60
N VAL A 62 -1.00 -4.31 -5.30
CA VAL A 62 0.15 -3.89 -4.48
C VAL A 62 -0.30 -3.25 -3.16
N GLN A 63 0.57 -3.28 -2.17
CA GLN A 63 0.29 -2.66 -0.86
C GLN A 63 0.55 -1.16 -0.90
N VAL A 64 -0.31 -0.40 -0.23
CA VAL A 64 -0.09 1.03 0.05
C VAL A 64 0.27 1.20 1.52
N ALA A 65 1.35 1.93 1.77
CA ALA A 65 1.72 2.44 3.09
C ALA A 65 1.37 3.92 3.19
N ILE A 66 0.82 4.37 4.31
CA ILE A 66 0.43 5.77 4.51
C ILE A 66 1.05 6.39 5.75
N HIS A 67 1.51 7.62 5.57
CA HIS A 67 1.76 8.62 6.60
C HIS A 67 0.78 9.77 6.32
N THR A 68 -0.16 9.97 7.25
CA THR A 68 -1.32 10.86 7.10
C THR A 68 -0.96 12.33 7.28
N ASP A 69 -1.86 13.21 6.85
CA ASP A 69 -1.79 14.66 7.07
C ASP A 69 -1.84 14.98 8.58
N THR A 70 -0.69 15.34 9.15
CA THR A 70 -0.58 15.69 10.58
C THR A 70 -1.16 17.07 10.86
N LEU A 71 -1.13 17.96 9.86
CA LEU A 71 -1.59 19.34 9.98
C LEU A 71 -3.12 19.47 9.91
N ASN A 72 -3.80 18.44 9.43
CA ASN A 72 -5.21 18.47 9.06
C ASN A 72 -5.52 19.58 8.03
N GLU A 73 -4.60 19.81 7.09
CA GLU A 73 -4.77 20.82 6.02
C GLU A 73 -5.92 20.42 5.08
N SER A 74 -5.98 19.13 4.75
CA SER A 74 -6.92 18.57 3.79
C SER A 74 -8.17 17.95 4.41
N GLY A 75 -8.27 17.98 5.76
CA GLY A 75 -9.34 17.39 6.54
C GLY A 75 -8.80 16.74 7.81
N PHE A 76 -9.71 16.28 8.67
CA PHE A 76 -9.36 15.53 9.87
C PHE A 76 -9.19 14.03 9.57
N VAL A 77 -8.97 13.23 10.61
CA VAL A 77 -8.80 11.78 10.49
C VAL A 77 -10.04 11.11 9.88
N GLU A 78 -11.23 11.65 10.15
CA GLU A 78 -12.50 11.15 9.62
C GLU A 78 -12.57 11.30 8.10
N ASP A 79 -12.09 12.41 7.56
CA ASP A 79 -12.03 12.67 6.12
C ASP A 79 -11.03 11.73 5.44
N THR A 80 -9.90 11.49 6.10
CA THR A 80 -8.89 10.51 5.64
C THR A 80 -9.46 9.09 5.64
N LEU A 81 -10.18 8.68 6.69
CA LEU A 81 -10.84 7.39 6.78
C LEU A 81 -11.94 7.23 5.71
N ALA A 82 -12.71 8.30 5.45
CA ALA A 82 -13.70 8.31 4.39
C ALA A 82 -13.04 8.15 3.01
N ALA A 83 -11.86 8.74 2.78
CA ALA A 83 -11.10 8.59 1.54
C ALA A 83 -10.62 7.15 1.28
N PHE A 84 -10.40 6.35 2.34
CA PHE A 84 -10.02 4.94 2.19
C PHE A 84 -11.13 4.11 1.55
N LYS A 85 -12.42 4.45 1.78
CA LYS A 85 -13.57 3.70 1.24
C LYS A 85 -13.49 2.19 1.54
N GLU A 86 -13.10 1.86 2.77
CA GLU A 86 -12.93 0.48 3.26
C GLU A 86 -11.89 -0.37 2.50
N ARG A 87 -10.99 0.26 1.73
CA ARG A 87 -9.90 -0.44 1.03
C ARG A 87 -8.72 -0.74 1.96
N CYS A 88 -7.92 -1.74 1.57
CA CYS A 88 -6.75 -2.16 2.34
C CYS A 88 -5.65 -1.10 2.30
N ILE A 89 -5.17 -0.67 3.47
CA ILE A 89 -4.06 0.27 3.59
C ILE A 89 -3.23 -0.04 4.84
N HIS A 90 -1.91 0.13 4.76
CA HIS A 90 -0.99 -0.08 5.87
C HIS A 90 -0.60 1.26 6.51
N THR A 91 -0.99 1.48 7.75
CA THR A 91 -0.64 2.69 8.50
C THR A 91 0.74 2.54 9.13
N THR A 92 1.72 3.33 8.65
CA THR A 92 3.13 3.13 9.04
C THR A 92 3.38 3.46 10.51
N THR A 93 2.69 4.47 11.04
CA THR A 93 2.83 4.93 12.43
C THR A 93 1.45 5.13 13.06
N PRO A 94 0.82 4.06 13.62
CA PRO A 94 -0.52 4.14 14.20
C PRO A 94 -0.65 5.20 15.31
N LYS A 95 0.45 5.44 16.05
CA LYS A 95 0.51 6.47 17.10
C LYS A 95 0.57 7.90 16.55
N ALA A 96 1.07 8.11 15.34
CA ALA A 96 1.11 9.43 14.71
C ALA A 96 -0.25 9.85 14.16
N GLN A 97 -1.04 8.90 13.63
CA GLN A 97 -2.47 9.12 13.39
C GLN A 97 -3.17 9.58 14.67
N ALA A 98 -2.91 8.92 15.81
CA ALA A 98 -3.44 9.36 17.10
C ALA A 98 -2.85 10.69 17.63
N ALA A 99 -1.68 11.12 17.15
CA ALA A 99 -1.05 12.38 17.54
C ALA A 99 -1.66 13.59 16.79
N ALA A 100 -2.04 13.41 15.51
CA ALA A 100 -2.85 14.39 14.78
C ALA A 100 -4.26 14.54 15.39
N THR A 101 -4.80 13.50 16.04
CA THR A 101 -6.13 13.46 16.69
C THR A 101 -6.10 13.78 18.20
N ARG A 102 -5.01 14.33 18.77
CA ARG A 102 -4.81 14.39 20.23
C ARG A 102 -5.63 15.47 20.97
N ARG A 103 -6.89 15.72 20.57
CA ARG A 103 -7.87 16.50 21.36
C ARG A 103 -9.29 15.92 21.43
N ILE A 104 -9.60 14.80 20.79
CA ILE A 104 -10.97 14.27 20.83
C ILE A 104 -10.90 12.73 20.88
N PHE A 105 -11.50 12.14 21.91
CA PHE A 105 -11.70 10.70 22.16
C PHE A 105 -10.57 9.87 22.80
N SER A 106 -10.83 9.46 24.04
CA SER A 106 -10.35 8.19 24.63
C SER A 106 -10.81 7.00 23.77
N PRO A 107 -10.02 5.91 23.67
CA PRO A 107 -10.23 4.90 22.64
C PRO A 107 -11.33 3.90 23.04
N PRO A 108 -12.35 3.65 22.22
CA PRO A 108 -12.95 2.32 22.17
C PRO A 108 -12.07 1.44 21.28
N ALA A 109 -11.86 0.19 21.69
CA ALA A 109 -10.99 -0.80 21.05
C ALA A 109 -11.12 -0.80 19.50
N GLN A 110 -10.12 -0.23 18.82
CA GLN A 110 -9.99 -0.34 17.37
C GLN A 110 -9.69 -1.80 17.05
N LYS A 111 -10.66 -2.51 16.47
CA LYS A 111 -10.39 -3.78 15.81
C LYS A 111 -9.33 -3.49 14.75
N PRO A 112 -8.19 -4.21 14.72
CA PRO A 112 -7.25 -4.08 13.61
C PRO A 112 -8.03 -4.31 12.32
N MET A 113 -7.96 -3.35 11.39
CA MET A 113 -8.59 -3.44 10.08
C MET A 113 -7.82 -4.50 9.29
N TYR A 114 -8.13 -5.77 9.54
CA TYR A 114 -7.58 -6.89 8.79
C TYR A 114 -8.22 -6.91 7.41
N CYS A 115 -7.35 -6.89 6.40
CA CYS A 115 -7.68 -7.11 5.00
C CYS A 115 -8.62 -8.31 4.83
N ARG A 116 -9.91 -8.06 4.57
CA ARG A 116 -10.88 -9.09 4.17
C ARG A 116 -10.69 -9.37 2.67
N ARG A 117 -9.54 -9.93 2.28
CA ARG A 117 -9.35 -10.38 0.89
C ARG A 117 -10.22 -11.63 0.67
N PRO A 118 -11.09 -11.67 -0.35
CA PRO A 118 -11.62 -12.93 -0.84
C PRO A 118 -10.45 -13.83 -1.29
N PRO A 119 -10.58 -15.17 -1.20
CA PRO A 119 -9.50 -16.07 -1.55
C PRO A 119 -9.02 -15.80 -2.97
N ILE A 120 -7.70 -15.67 -3.15
CA ILE A 120 -7.05 -15.60 -4.46
C ILE A 120 -7.60 -16.76 -5.30
N ARG A 121 -8.32 -16.48 -6.40
CA ARG A 121 -8.65 -17.50 -7.39
C ARG A 121 -7.32 -18.00 -7.95
N ARG A 122 -6.81 -19.09 -7.39
CA ARG A 122 -5.68 -19.82 -7.98
C ARG A 122 -6.15 -20.27 -9.36
N GLY A 123 -5.67 -19.60 -10.41
CA GLY A 123 -5.76 -20.13 -11.76
C GLY A 123 -5.10 -21.52 -11.80
N PRO A 124 -5.52 -22.42 -12.70
CA PRO A 124 -4.97 -23.76 -12.75
C PRO A 124 -3.46 -23.65 -13.03
N ILE A 125 -2.66 -24.11 -12.06
CA ILE A 125 -1.25 -24.39 -12.28
C ILE A 125 -1.22 -25.46 -13.37
N ARG A 126 -0.82 -25.11 -14.59
CA ARG A 126 -0.51 -26.09 -15.63
C ARG A 126 0.68 -26.91 -15.13
N SER A 127 0.39 -28.06 -14.53
CA SER A 127 1.37 -29.09 -14.22
C SER A 127 1.84 -29.73 -15.53
N THR A 128 2.84 -29.16 -16.19
CA THR A 128 3.65 -29.96 -17.12
C THR A 128 4.66 -30.76 -16.32
N LEU A 129 4.16 -31.81 -15.66
CA LEU A 129 4.98 -32.94 -15.23
C LEU A 129 5.45 -33.66 -16.50
N SER A 130 6.63 -33.29 -17.00
CA SER A 130 7.39 -34.17 -17.88
C SER A 130 8.06 -35.20 -16.99
N THR A 131 7.40 -36.33 -16.84
CA THR A 131 8.00 -37.56 -16.32
C THR A 131 9.08 -38.02 -17.29
N ASN A 132 10.33 -38.00 -16.86
CA ASN A 132 11.35 -38.90 -17.39
C ASN A 132 12.22 -39.40 -16.23
N THR A 133 11.72 -40.45 -15.59
CA THR A 133 12.52 -41.44 -14.89
C THR A 133 13.35 -42.22 -15.90
N SER A 134 14.67 -42.23 -15.73
CA SER A 134 15.56 -43.25 -16.28
C SER A 134 16.84 -43.31 -15.45
N THR A 135 16.87 -44.26 -14.52
CA THR A 135 18.02 -45.14 -14.22
C THR A 135 19.43 -44.63 -14.54
N CYS A 136 20.19 -44.24 -13.50
CA CYS A 136 21.37 -44.94 -12.98
C CYS A 136 21.87 -44.24 -11.72
#